data_AF-A0A662E2N5-F1
#
_entry.id   AF-A0A662E2N5-F1
#
_cell.length_a   1.000
_cell.length_b   1.000
_cell.length_c   1.000
_cell.angle_alpha   90.00
_cell.angle_beta   90.00
_cell.angle_gamma   90.00
#
_symmetry.space_group_name_H-M   'P 1'
#
loop_
_entity.id
_entity.type
_entity.pdbx_description
1 polymer ?
#
loop_
_entity_poly.entity_id
_entity_poly.type
_entity_poly.pdbx_seq_one_letter_code
_entity_poly.pdbx_strand_id
1 'polypeptide(L)' 'VAEIEWYVQSDEPFDKAGAYAIQGDASLFIERINGNYLNVVGFPLSSFYKRLKENLGSVSGI' A
#
# COMPACT_ATOMS: atom_id res chain seq x y z
N VAL A 1 16.77 12.75 -14.16
CA VAL A 1 17.60 11.58 -13.74
C VAL A 1 18.14 11.76 -12.32
N ALA A 2 18.56 12.98 -11.93
CA ALA A 2 19.03 13.29 -10.58
C ALA A 2 18.08 12.84 -9.44
N GLU A 3 16.76 12.97 -9.61
CA GLU A 3 15.78 12.56 -8.58
C GLU A 3 15.72 11.05 -8.37
N ILE A 4 15.92 10.26 -9.44
CA ILE A 4 15.96 8.80 -9.36
C ILE A 4 17.24 8.36 -8.67
N GLU A 5 18.39 8.96 -9.02
CA GLU A 5 19.67 8.67 -8.37
C GLU A 5 19.63 9.02 -6.88
N TRP A 6 19.07 10.18 -6.53
CA TRP A 6 18.83 10.58 -5.14
C TRP A 6 17.95 9.56 -4.40
N TYR A 7 16.85 9.14 -5.02
CA TYR A 7 15.93 8.18 -4.41
C TYR A 7 16.55 6.79 -4.23
N VAL A 8 17.33 6.33 -5.21
CA VAL A 8 18.06 5.03 -5.15
C VAL A 8 19.19 5.05 -4.12
N GLN A 9 19.71 6.23 -3.76
CA GLN A 9 20.66 6.38 -2.66
C GLN A 9 19.99 6.26 -1.28
N SER A 10 18.65 6.35 -1.20
CA SER A 10 17.93 5.95 -0.01
C SER A 10 17.88 4.41 0.09
N ASP A 11 17.67 3.88 1.29
CA ASP A 11 17.45 2.44 1.47
C ASP A 11 15.99 2.02 1.19
N GLU A 12 15.09 2.98 0.90
CA GLU A 12 13.65 2.77 0.72
C GLU A 12 13.26 1.82 -0.44
N PRO A 13 13.88 1.86 -1.64
CA PRO A 13 13.39 1.07 -2.77
C PRO A 13 13.72 -0.43 -2.66
N PHE A 14 14.70 -0.83 -1.84
CA PHE A 14 15.32 -2.16 -1.95
C PHE A 14 14.46 -3.31 -1.39
N ASP A 15 13.47 -3.04 -0.55
CA ASP A 15 12.55 -4.05 0.00
C ASP A 15 11.10 -3.89 -0.47
N LYS A 16 10.87 -3.06 -1.50
CA LYS A 16 9.52 -2.71 -1.98
C LYS A 16 9.26 -3.22 -3.39
N ALA A 17 8.08 -3.78 -3.60
CA ALA A 17 7.63 -4.15 -4.94
C ALA A 17 7.54 -2.91 -5.83
N GLY A 18 8.19 -2.96 -7.01
CA GLY A 18 8.25 -1.81 -7.93
C GLY A 18 9.27 -0.73 -7.51
N ALA A 19 10.13 -1.02 -6.52
CA ALA A 19 11.18 -0.13 -6.06
C ALA A 19 10.68 1.26 -5.63
N TYR A 20 9.52 1.32 -4.97
CA TYR A 20 9.05 2.56 -4.33
C TYR A 20 8.17 2.28 -3.10
N ALA A 21 8.22 3.17 -2.09
CA ALA A 21 7.28 3.15 -0.97
C ALA A 21 6.35 4.38 -1.02
N ILE A 22 5.05 4.14 -1.16
CA ILE A 22 4.02 5.20 -1.18
C ILE A 22 3.96 6.04 0.12
N GLN A 23 4.49 5.51 1.22
CA GLN A 23 4.54 6.18 2.54
C GLN A 23 5.83 6.98 2.75
N GLY A 24 6.80 6.86 1.85
CA GLY A 24 8.13 7.42 2.00
C GLY A 24 8.45 8.49 0.96
N ASP A 25 9.74 8.64 0.65
CA ASP A 25 10.27 9.68 -0.22
C ASP A 25 9.72 9.58 -1.65
N ALA A 26 9.36 8.38 -2.10
CA ALA A 26 8.70 8.20 -3.38
C ALA A 26 7.31 8.83 -3.48
N SER A 27 6.69 9.24 -2.37
CA SER A 27 5.42 9.98 -2.40
C SER A 27 5.48 11.26 -3.25
N LEU A 28 6.67 11.85 -3.39
CA LEU A 28 6.92 13.00 -4.25
C LEU A 28 6.68 12.71 -5.74
N PHE A 29 6.79 11.45 -6.16
CA PHE A 29 6.65 11.03 -7.56
C PHE A 29 5.21 10.59 -7.91
N ILE A 30 4.32 10.47 -6.93
CA ILE A 30 2.99 9.89 -7.13
C ILE A 30 1.97 10.99 -7.46
N GLU A 31 1.63 11.12 -8.74
CA GLU A 31 0.65 12.12 -9.20
C GLU A 31 -0.77 11.82 -8.73
N ARG A 32 -1.17 10.53 -8.74
CA ARG A 32 -2.51 10.10 -8.32
C ARG A 32 -2.56 8.61 -8.03
N ILE A 33 -3.55 8.22 -7.23
CA ILE A 33 -3.93 6.83 -6.99
C ILE A 33 -5.35 6.63 -7.49
N ASN A 34 -5.59 5.53 -8.19
CA ASN A 34 -6.95 5.08 -8.52
C ASN A 34 -7.19 3.73 -7.81
N GLY A 35 -8.01 3.76 -6.76
CA GLY A 35 -8.29 2.58 -5.92
C GLY A 35 -7.99 2.83 -4.45
N ASN A 36 -7.63 1.76 -3.72
CA ASN A 36 -7.42 1.79 -2.27
C ASN A 36 -5.94 1.99 -1.92
N TYR A 37 -5.63 3.09 -1.23
CA TYR A 37 -4.29 3.41 -0.72
C TYR A 37 -3.67 2.27 0.12
N LEU A 38 -4.43 1.67 1.04
CA LEU A 38 -3.90 0.61 1.91
C LEU A 38 -3.54 -0.65 1.12
N ASN A 39 -4.20 -0.87 -0.01
CA ASN A 39 -3.83 -1.95 -0.92
C ASN A 39 -2.48 -1.68 -1.59
N VAL A 40 -2.16 -0.42 -1.91
CA VAL A 40 -0.84 -0.01 -2.43
C VAL A 40 0.23 -0.16 -1.36
N VAL A 41 -0.07 0.17 -0.09
CA VAL A 41 0.82 -0.06 1.05
C VAL A 41 1.12 -1.57 1.23
N GLY A 42 0.15 -2.44 0.95
CA GLY A 42 0.34 -3.89 0.93
C GLY A 42 -0.80 -4.72 1.51
N PHE A 43 -1.86 -4.10 2.06
CA PHE A 43 -3.01 -4.84 2.59
C PHE A 43 -4.34 -4.09 2.43
N PRO A 44 -5.36 -4.68 1.77
CA PRO A 44 -6.64 -4.02 1.53
C PRO A 44 -7.55 -4.08 2.77
N LEU A 45 -7.16 -3.39 3.86
CA LEU A 45 -7.80 -3.47 5.17
C LEU A 45 -9.32 -3.26 5.14
N SER A 46 -9.80 -2.26 4.40
CA SER A 46 -11.24 -1.96 4.33
C SER A 46 -12.04 -3.09 3.67
N SER A 47 -11.55 -3.65 2.57
CA SER A 47 -12.16 -4.79 1.89
C SER A 47 -12.04 -6.07 2.71
N PHE A 48 -10.90 -6.26 3.38
CA PHE A 48 -10.68 -7.37 4.28
C PHE A 48 -11.66 -7.34 5.46
N TYR A 49 -11.81 -6.20 6.13
CA TYR A 49 -12.72 -6.04 7.25
C TYR A 49 -14.18 -6.31 6.86
N LYS A 50 -14.63 -5.83 5.69
CA LYS A 50 -15.97 -6.12 5.17
C LYS A 50 -16.18 -7.63 5.01
N ARG A 51 -15.24 -8.32 4.35
CA ARG A 51 -15.28 -9.78 4.17
C ARG A 51 -15.21 -10.55 5.48
N LEU A 52 -14.39 -10.08 6.43
CA LEU A 52 -14.27 -10.67 7.75
C LEU A 52 -15.62 -10.58 8.49
N LYS A 53 -16.25 -9.40 8.48
CA LYS A 53 -17.56 -9.19 9.09
C LYS A 53 -18.66 -10.01 8.43
N GLU A 54 -18.64 -10.16 7.11
CA GLU A 54 -19.59 -11.02 6.38
C GLU A 54 -19.43 -12.49 6.80
N ASN A 55 -18.20 -13.01 6.75
CA ASN A 55 -17.92 -14.40 7.10
C ASN A 55 -18.18 -14.71 8.58
N LEU A 56 -17.87 -13.78 9.49
CA LEU A 56 -18.10 -13.95 10.93
C LEU A 56 -19.52 -13.58 11.36
N GLY A 57 -20.20 -12.68 10.64
CA GLY A 57 -21.61 -12.33 10.87
C GLY A 57 -22.57 -13.43 10.45
N SER A 58 -22.19 -14.28 9.48
CA SER A 58 -22.83 -15.57 9.21
C SER A 58 -22.68 -16.57 10.37
N VAL A 59 -21.83 -16.30 11.36
CA VAL A 59 -21.67 -17.08 12.61
C VAL A 59 -22.44 -16.41 13.76
N SER A 60 -23.52 -15.69 13.47
CA SER A 60 -24.50 -15.24 14.48
C SER A 60 -25.44 -16.39 14.90
N GLY A 61 -24.83 -17.51 15.28
CA GLY A 61 -25.46 -18.69 15.88
C GLY A 61 -24.72 -19.21 17.11
N ILE A 62 -23.81 -18.40 17.69
CA ILE A 62 -23.20 -18.62 19.01
C ILE A 62 -23.30 -17.31 19.79
#